data_AF-A0A3P3VWR5-F1
#
_entry.id   AF-A0A3P3VWR5-F1
#
_cell.length_a   1.000
_cell.length_b   1.000
_cell.length_c   1.000
_cell.angle_alpha   90.00
_cell.angle_beta   90.00
_cell.angle_gamma   90.00
#
_symmetry.space_group_name_H-M   'P 1'
#
loop_
_entity.id
_entity.type
_entity.pdbx_description
1 polymer ?
#
loop_
_entity_poly.entity_id
_entity_poly.type
_entity_poly.pdbx_seq_one_letter_code
_entity_poly.pdbx_strand_id
1 'polypeptide(L)'
;MQRILIANRGEIAVRIIRACAESERTSIAIYADQDHDALHVRLADEAYALGGATPATSYLNAEAIVALALRVNADGVHPGYGFLAENADFARAVEDAGLIWIGPRPDTIEQLGNKVAARELATSIGAPLVPGTTEPLANAEEAVAFAKEHGLPVAIKAAFGGGGRGLRVAHSLDEVADSFAAATSEAIAAFGRGECFVERFLEQPRHVEAQIVGDGEGAVVVVGDRDCSLQRRNQKLVEESPAPDLSEEQRTSIHDAARRIGEAVNYRGAGTVEFLVGRDGTVSFLEVNTRLQVEHPVTEITAGVDLVAEQFRIAEGRGLSLSETPVPTGHALEFRINAEDPGRGFLPAAGQVTGLRVPGGPGIRWDAGVEAGDRVEAAFDSMLAKLIVFAPDRAQAIARGRRALRELEVSGVATVVPFHRAVLEEPAFTDAPFGVYTQWIEQELLPKLPSAPRSAATAASELVRFAVELDGRRVMLGLPAEMLTRLGTNASSDAAQDAARETPETDPTLLEAPVAGTLVRRLIDEGASVTTGTPVAVLEAMKMETQVVAHRDGVVQWRVDEGETVALDAPIAVIAAE
;
A
#
# COMPACT_ATOMS: atom_id res chain seq x y z
N MET A 1 20.46 -18.20 11.85
CA MET A 1 20.54 -16.85 11.26
C MET A 1 20.68 -15.84 12.40
N GLN A 2 21.66 -14.95 12.38
CA GLN A 2 22.00 -14.01 13.46
C GLN A 2 22.00 -12.55 13.01
N ARG A 3 22.44 -12.26 11.79
CA ARG A 3 22.49 -10.91 11.21
C ARG A 3 21.49 -10.81 10.08
N ILE A 4 20.48 -9.95 10.23
CA ILE A 4 19.38 -9.83 9.26
C ILE A 4 19.42 -8.44 8.64
N LEU A 5 19.60 -8.39 7.31
CA LEU A 5 19.41 -7.18 6.54
C LEU A 5 17.93 -6.98 6.24
N ILE A 6 17.43 -5.78 6.52
CA ILE A 6 16.03 -5.43 6.32
C ILE A 6 15.95 -4.60 5.04
N ALA A 7 15.43 -5.21 3.97
CA ALA A 7 15.32 -4.60 2.65
C ALA A 7 14.06 -3.73 2.53
N ASN A 8 13.85 -2.84 3.51
CA ASN A 8 12.68 -1.98 3.61
C ASN A 8 12.96 -0.74 4.49
N ARG A 9 11.95 0.13 4.63
CA ARG A 9 11.98 1.35 5.44
C ARG A 9 10.70 1.51 6.28
N GLY A 10 10.63 2.59 7.04
CA GLY A 10 9.40 3.01 7.72
C GLY A 10 8.93 2.00 8.77
N GLU A 11 7.62 1.92 8.98
CA GLU A 11 7.06 1.16 10.12
C GLU A 11 7.40 -0.33 10.06
N ILE A 12 7.38 -0.94 8.87
CA ILE A 12 7.70 -2.37 8.74
C ILE A 12 9.16 -2.68 9.06
N ALA A 13 10.07 -1.78 8.70
CA ALA A 13 11.46 -1.95 9.11
C ALA A 13 11.58 -1.90 10.64
N VAL A 14 10.87 -0.97 11.30
CA VAL A 14 10.79 -0.91 12.78
C VAL A 14 10.18 -2.20 13.36
N ARG A 15 9.11 -2.72 12.77
CA ARG A 15 8.47 -3.98 13.19
C ARG A 15 9.42 -5.17 13.14
N ILE A 16 10.24 -5.27 12.09
CA ILE A 16 11.24 -6.34 11.94
C ILE A 16 12.43 -6.12 12.87
N ILE A 17 12.90 -4.88 13.05
CA ILE A 17 13.96 -4.54 14.02
C ILE A 17 13.57 -4.98 15.43
N ARG A 18 12.32 -4.72 15.85
CA ARG A 18 11.80 -5.18 17.15
C ARG A 18 11.82 -6.69 17.27
N ALA A 19 11.39 -7.43 16.24
CA ALA A 19 11.45 -8.89 16.22
C ALA A 19 12.90 -9.41 16.29
N CYS A 20 13.86 -8.75 15.63
CA CYS A 20 15.27 -9.07 15.74
C CYS A 20 15.75 -8.89 17.19
N ALA A 21 15.47 -7.75 17.81
CA ALA A 21 15.88 -7.46 19.18
C ALA A 21 15.30 -8.46 20.20
N GLU A 22 14.00 -8.76 20.10
CA GLU A 22 13.30 -9.73 20.98
C GLU A 22 13.80 -11.16 20.82
N SER A 23 14.43 -11.46 19.68
CA SER A 23 14.95 -12.78 19.35
C SER A 23 16.48 -12.85 19.32
N GLU A 24 17.13 -11.84 19.91
CA GLU A 24 18.59 -11.71 20.09
C GLU A 24 19.38 -11.76 18.76
N ARG A 25 18.86 -11.11 17.72
CA ARG A 25 19.47 -11.00 16.40
C ARG A 25 19.91 -9.57 16.11
N THR A 26 21.01 -9.42 15.37
CA THR A 26 21.47 -8.12 14.87
C THR A 26 20.61 -7.69 13.69
N SER A 27 19.97 -6.53 13.84
CA SER A 27 19.22 -5.85 12.80
C SER A 27 20.12 -4.92 11.98
N ILE A 28 20.05 -5.04 10.65
CA ILE A 28 20.80 -4.19 9.71
C ILE A 28 19.81 -3.44 8.84
N ALA A 29 19.64 -2.15 9.10
CA ALA A 29 18.83 -1.26 8.28
C ALA A 29 19.59 -0.74 7.06
N ILE A 30 18.84 -0.43 6.02
CA ILE A 30 19.34 0.28 4.84
C ILE A 30 18.54 1.57 4.65
N TYR A 31 19.15 2.59 4.06
CA TYR A 31 18.48 3.87 3.89
C TYR A 31 18.85 4.63 2.61
N ALA A 32 17.84 5.29 2.03
CA ALA A 32 18.01 6.35 1.04
C ALA A 32 18.49 7.65 1.70
N ASP A 33 19.03 8.60 0.93
CA ASP A 33 19.69 9.80 1.50
C ASP A 33 18.76 10.65 2.38
N GLN A 34 17.52 10.78 1.97
CA GLN A 34 16.48 11.49 2.73
C GLN A 34 16.03 10.77 4.00
N ASP A 35 16.30 9.46 4.11
CA ASP A 35 15.96 8.64 5.28
C ASP A 35 17.12 8.52 6.29
N HIS A 36 18.21 9.29 6.14
CA HIS A 36 19.41 9.14 6.98
C HIS A 36 19.19 9.31 8.49
N ASP A 37 18.11 10.00 8.87
CA ASP A 37 17.67 10.17 10.25
C ASP A 37 16.27 9.58 10.47
N ALA A 38 15.81 8.64 9.63
CA ALA A 38 14.52 8.00 9.81
C ALA A 38 14.49 7.09 11.05
N LEU A 39 13.31 6.86 11.62
CA LEU A 39 13.15 6.06 12.84
C LEU A 39 13.79 4.66 12.75
N HIS A 40 13.63 3.96 11.62
CA HIS A 40 14.20 2.62 11.44
C HIS A 40 15.74 2.64 11.39
N VAL A 41 16.36 3.73 10.94
CA VAL A 41 17.81 3.93 10.94
C VAL A 41 18.32 4.12 12.37
N ARG A 42 17.60 4.91 13.18
CA ARG A 42 17.97 5.16 14.58
C ARG A 42 17.80 3.93 15.47
N LEU A 43 16.84 3.05 15.15
CA LEU A 43 16.51 1.87 15.97
C LEU A 43 17.32 0.62 15.64
N ALA A 44 17.85 0.49 14.42
CA ALA A 44 18.63 -0.69 14.04
C ALA A 44 20.00 -0.74 14.73
N ASP A 45 20.53 -1.95 14.93
CA ASP A 45 21.88 -2.14 15.50
C ASP A 45 22.97 -1.63 14.56
N GLU A 46 22.76 -1.80 13.25
CA GLU A 46 23.59 -1.25 12.20
C GLU A 46 22.72 -0.61 11.12
N ALA A 47 23.20 0.47 10.51
CA ALA A 47 22.52 1.10 9.39
C ALA A 47 23.50 1.54 8.31
N TYR A 48 23.15 1.30 7.05
CA TYR A 48 24.02 1.60 5.91
C TYR A 48 23.28 2.34 4.80
N ALA A 49 23.91 3.40 4.29
CA ALA A 49 23.38 4.14 3.14
C ALA A 49 23.40 3.26 1.87
N LEU A 50 22.27 3.23 1.16
CA LEU A 50 22.20 2.78 -0.24
C LEU A 50 22.60 3.91 -1.21
N GLY A 51 22.35 5.16 -0.81
CA GLY A 51 22.33 6.30 -1.72
C GLY A 51 20.99 6.45 -2.44
N GLY A 52 20.88 7.47 -3.28
CA GLY A 52 19.68 7.78 -4.04
C GLY A 52 18.59 8.48 -3.21
N ALA A 53 17.62 9.05 -3.91
CA ALA A 53 16.50 9.80 -3.31
C ALA A 53 15.12 9.26 -3.74
N THR A 54 15.07 8.34 -4.69
CA THR A 54 13.83 7.75 -5.20
C THR A 54 13.79 6.25 -4.91
N PRO A 55 12.61 5.60 -4.86
CA PRO A 55 12.52 4.15 -4.74
C PRO A 55 13.41 3.41 -5.74
N ALA A 56 13.38 3.81 -7.01
CA ALA A 56 14.15 3.20 -8.10
C ALA A 56 15.67 3.24 -7.87
N THR A 57 16.18 4.34 -7.31
CA THR A 57 17.62 4.52 -7.07
C THR A 57 18.08 4.03 -5.70
N SER A 58 17.15 3.58 -4.85
CA SER A 58 17.41 3.13 -3.48
C SER A 58 16.81 1.75 -3.20
N TYR A 59 15.64 1.67 -2.58
CA TYR A 59 15.02 0.43 -2.07
C TYR A 59 14.57 -0.57 -3.16
N LEU A 60 14.53 -0.17 -4.43
CA LEU A 60 14.30 -1.06 -5.58
C LEU A 60 15.60 -1.51 -6.27
N ASN A 61 16.76 -1.09 -5.77
CA ASN A 61 18.06 -1.49 -6.33
C ASN A 61 18.52 -2.82 -5.73
N ALA A 62 18.02 -3.92 -6.30
CA ALA A 62 18.35 -5.29 -5.89
C ALA A 62 19.86 -5.55 -5.83
N GLU A 63 20.62 -5.11 -6.83
CA GLU A 63 22.08 -5.30 -6.91
C GLU A 63 22.80 -4.63 -5.73
N ALA A 64 22.46 -3.36 -5.45
CA ALA A 64 23.06 -2.62 -4.33
C ALA A 64 22.74 -3.26 -2.98
N ILE A 65 21.50 -3.77 -2.82
CA ILE A 65 21.07 -4.43 -1.57
C ILE A 65 21.81 -5.76 -1.36
N VAL A 66 21.92 -6.61 -2.38
CA VAL A 66 22.67 -7.88 -2.29
C VAL A 66 24.15 -7.62 -2.04
N ALA A 67 24.76 -6.68 -2.78
CA ALA A 67 26.17 -6.32 -2.59
C ALA A 67 26.43 -5.79 -1.17
N LEU A 68 25.51 -4.99 -0.63
CA LEU A 68 25.58 -4.50 0.74
C LEU A 68 25.46 -5.65 1.75
N ALA A 69 24.48 -6.55 1.59
CA ALA A 69 24.25 -7.70 2.45
C ALA A 69 25.50 -8.58 2.59
N LEU A 70 26.17 -8.85 1.47
CA LEU A 70 27.44 -9.58 1.44
C LEU A 70 28.56 -8.82 2.16
N ARG A 71 28.70 -7.51 1.89
CA ARG A 71 29.75 -6.68 2.50
C ARG A 71 29.66 -6.63 4.03
N VAL A 72 28.45 -6.65 4.57
CA VAL A 72 28.18 -6.55 6.01
C VAL A 72 28.01 -7.91 6.68
N ASN A 73 28.27 -9.01 5.95
CA ASN A 73 28.10 -10.38 6.41
C ASN A 73 26.71 -10.62 7.03
N ALA A 74 25.65 -10.22 6.32
CA ALA A 74 24.30 -10.63 6.69
C ALA A 74 24.14 -12.14 6.46
N ASP A 75 23.33 -12.80 7.29
CA ASP A 75 22.96 -14.21 7.12
C ASP A 75 21.69 -14.34 6.25
N GLY A 76 20.82 -13.34 6.28
CA GLY A 76 19.56 -13.34 5.54
C GLY A 76 19.00 -11.95 5.30
N VAL A 77 18.05 -11.89 4.38
CA VAL A 77 17.36 -10.67 3.95
C VAL A 77 15.87 -10.81 4.25
N HIS A 78 15.34 -9.89 5.05
CA HIS A 78 13.90 -9.76 5.27
C HIS A 78 13.36 -8.63 4.39
N PRO A 79 12.46 -8.90 3.44
CA PRO A 79 11.96 -7.87 2.54
C PRO A 79 10.83 -7.02 3.13
N GLY A 80 10.17 -7.49 4.18
CA GLY A 80 8.96 -6.84 4.70
C GLY A 80 7.83 -6.98 3.69
N TYR A 81 7.23 -5.86 3.28
CA TYR A 81 6.19 -5.81 2.25
C TYR A 81 6.42 -4.65 1.27
N GLY A 82 5.81 -4.73 0.09
CA GLY A 82 6.10 -3.78 -0.99
C GLY A 82 7.56 -3.84 -1.44
N PHE A 83 8.02 -2.81 -2.16
CA PHE A 83 9.35 -2.78 -2.79
C PHE A 83 9.67 -4.09 -3.53
N LEU A 84 10.67 -4.85 -3.07
CA LEU A 84 11.14 -6.08 -3.69
C LEU A 84 10.58 -7.35 -3.02
N ALA A 85 9.62 -7.24 -2.09
CA ALA A 85 9.09 -8.39 -1.33
C ALA A 85 8.42 -9.46 -2.19
N GLU A 86 7.86 -9.08 -3.34
CA GLU A 86 7.19 -9.97 -4.28
C GLU A 86 7.98 -10.06 -5.61
N ASN A 87 9.29 -9.74 -5.58
CA ASN A 87 10.15 -9.82 -6.74
C ASN A 87 10.93 -11.14 -6.73
N ALA A 88 10.53 -12.08 -7.59
CA ALA A 88 11.15 -13.40 -7.70
C ALA A 88 12.64 -13.33 -8.05
N ASP A 89 13.04 -12.39 -8.92
CA ASP A 89 14.45 -12.24 -9.32
C ASP A 89 15.32 -11.75 -8.17
N PHE A 90 14.81 -10.87 -7.31
CA PHE A 90 15.51 -10.42 -6.11
C PHE A 90 15.63 -11.54 -5.08
N ALA A 91 14.54 -12.27 -4.82
CA ALA A 91 14.59 -13.44 -3.94
C ALA A 91 15.62 -14.46 -4.42
N ARG A 92 15.66 -14.72 -5.74
CA ARG A 92 16.65 -15.60 -6.37
C ARG A 92 18.08 -15.06 -6.24
N ALA A 93 18.28 -13.77 -6.48
CA ALA A 93 19.60 -13.14 -6.33
C ALA A 93 20.13 -13.19 -4.88
N VAL A 94 19.25 -13.09 -3.89
CA VAL A 94 19.60 -13.28 -2.46
C VAL A 94 20.04 -14.73 -2.21
N GLU A 95 19.25 -15.72 -2.65
CA GLU A 95 19.57 -17.14 -2.48
C GLU A 95 20.85 -17.55 -3.24
N ASP A 96 21.04 -17.06 -4.48
CA ASP A 96 22.24 -17.31 -5.30
C ASP A 96 23.51 -16.69 -4.70
N ALA A 97 23.37 -15.61 -3.91
CA ALA A 97 24.46 -15.00 -3.15
C ALA A 97 24.80 -15.78 -1.86
N GLY A 98 24.10 -16.88 -1.57
CA GLY A 98 24.29 -17.69 -0.37
C GLY A 98 23.64 -17.11 0.89
N LEU A 99 22.74 -16.15 0.75
CA LEU A 99 21.98 -15.53 1.83
C LEU A 99 20.61 -16.22 1.97
N ILE A 100 20.03 -16.18 3.18
CA ILE A 100 18.68 -16.71 3.40
C ILE A 100 17.64 -15.65 2.99
N TRP A 101 16.76 -16.00 2.04
CA TRP A 101 15.56 -15.22 1.75
C TRP A 101 14.46 -15.52 2.77
N ILE A 102 14.06 -14.52 3.56
CA ILE A 102 13.03 -14.67 4.60
C ILE A 102 11.64 -14.37 3.99
N GLY A 103 11.12 -15.33 3.23
CA GLY A 103 9.85 -15.23 2.52
C GLY A 103 9.59 -16.45 1.63
N PRO A 104 8.56 -16.39 0.77
CA PRO A 104 8.25 -17.46 -0.18
C PRO A 104 9.40 -17.71 -1.16
N ARG A 105 9.49 -18.93 -1.69
CA ARG A 105 10.55 -19.30 -2.64
C ARG A 105 10.36 -18.51 -3.96
N PRO A 106 11.43 -18.22 -4.73
CA PRO A 106 11.34 -17.46 -5.97
C PRO A 106 10.32 -18.02 -6.98
N ASP A 107 10.26 -19.33 -7.12
CA ASP A 107 9.30 -20.05 -7.97
C ASP A 107 7.86 -19.90 -7.47
N THR A 108 7.63 -19.94 -6.15
CA THR A 108 6.32 -19.65 -5.55
C THR A 108 5.87 -18.22 -5.85
N ILE A 109 6.77 -17.24 -5.74
CA ILE A 109 6.49 -15.83 -6.04
C ILE A 109 6.08 -15.67 -7.51
N GLU A 110 6.84 -16.28 -8.43
CA GLU A 110 6.57 -16.22 -9.87
C GLU A 110 5.24 -16.89 -10.25
N GLN A 111 4.99 -18.09 -9.70
CA GLN A 111 3.78 -18.86 -9.98
C GLN A 111 2.51 -18.13 -9.50
N LEU A 112 2.53 -17.58 -8.28
CA LEU A 112 1.37 -16.91 -7.70
C LEU A 112 1.22 -15.46 -8.15
N GLY A 113 2.30 -14.80 -8.55
CA GLY A 113 2.27 -13.45 -9.14
C GLY A 113 1.65 -13.41 -10.55
N ASN A 114 1.65 -14.55 -11.25
CA ASN A 114 0.95 -14.67 -12.53
C ASN A 114 -0.54 -15.00 -12.31
N LYS A 115 -1.40 -14.01 -12.59
CA LYS A 115 -2.86 -14.14 -12.39
C LYS A 115 -3.50 -15.33 -13.11
N VAL A 116 -3.01 -15.68 -14.30
CA VAL A 116 -3.53 -16.84 -15.04
C VAL A 116 -3.13 -18.13 -14.35
N ALA A 117 -1.85 -18.29 -14.03
CA ALA A 117 -1.34 -19.48 -13.34
C ALA A 117 -1.96 -19.64 -11.93
N ALA A 118 -2.11 -18.55 -11.18
CA ALA A 118 -2.76 -18.55 -9.88
C ALA A 118 -4.25 -18.97 -9.98
N ARG A 119 -4.97 -18.50 -11.00
CA ARG A 119 -6.36 -18.89 -11.23
C ARG A 119 -6.50 -20.34 -11.70
N GLU A 120 -5.59 -20.83 -12.56
CA GLU A 120 -5.54 -22.24 -12.97
C GLU A 120 -5.26 -23.15 -11.77
N LEU A 121 -4.31 -22.78 -10.92
CA LEU A 121 -4.01 -23.48 -9.67
C LEU A 121 -5.24 -23.51 -8.76
N ALA A 122 -5.85 -22.35 -8.49
CA ALA A 122 -7.06 -22.23 -7.67
C ALA A 122 -8.21 -23.09 -8.23
N THR A 123 -8.38 -23.14 -9.55
CA THR A 123 -9.37 -24.01 -10.20
C THR A 123 -9.05 -25.48 -9.99
N SER A 124 -7.79 -25.88 -10.18
CA SER A 124 -7.35 -27.28 -10.08
C SER A 124 -7.53 -27.89 -8.68
N ILE A 125 -7.40 -27.06 -7.64
CA ILE A 125 -7.58 -27.48 -6.24
C ILE A 125 -9.03 -27.27 -5.74
N GLY A 126 -9.92 -26.74 -6.59
CA GLY A 126 -11.31 -26.47 -6.23
C GLY A 126 -11.46 -25.36 -5.19
N ALA A 127 -10.69 -24.28 -5.33
CA ALA A 127 -10.95 -23.03 -4.62
C ALA A 127 -12.30 -22.46 -5.08
N PRO A 128 -13.04 -21.79 -4.19
CA PRO A 128 -14.25 -21.10 -4.58
C PRO A 128 -13.89 -20.00 -5.59
N LEU A 129 -14.52 -20.00 -6.76
CA LEU A 129 -14.31 -19.02 -7.82
C LEU A 129 -15.68 -18.56 -8.31
N VAL A 130 -15.80 -17.27 -8.62
CA VAL A 130 -16.97 -16.78 -9.33
C VAL A 130 -17.07 -17.50 -10.68
N PRO A 131 -18.27 -17.97 -11.07
CA PRO A 131 -18.49 -18.54 -12.40
C PRO A 131 -18.00 -17.59 -13.49
N GLY A 132 -17.28 -18.13 -14.48
CA GLY A 132 -16.80 -17.37 -15.63
C GLY A 132 -16.31 -18.31 -16.72
N THR A 133 -16.24 -17.79 -17.96
CA THR A 133 -15.75 -18.57 -19.09
C THR A 133 -14.23 -18.70 -19.03
N THR A 134 -13.71 -19.88 -19.39
CA THR A 134 -12.27 -20.14 -19.52
C THR A 134 -11.74 -19.77 -20.90
N GLU A 135 -12.60 -19.82 -21.92
CA GLU A 135 -12.33 -19.43 -23.29
C GLU A 135 -13.01 -18.10 -23.62
N PRO A 136 -12.44 -17.30 -24.55
CA PRO A 136 -13.10 -16.11 -25.05
C PRO A 136 -14.45 -16.47 -25.67
N LEU A 137 -15.44 -15.61 -25.45
CA LEU A 137 -16.75 -15.71 -26.05
C LEU A 137 -16.67 -15.53 -27.57
N ALA A 138 -17.37 -16.37 -28.32
CA ALA A 138 -17.44 -16.25 -29.77
C ALA A 138 -18.38 -15.11 -30.22
N ASN A 139 -19.41 -14.81 -29.42
CA ASN A 139 -20.46 -13.84 -29.74
C ASN A 139 -21.26 -13.40 -28.50
N ALA A 140 -22.16 -12.44 -28.70
CA ALA A 140 -23.04 -11.92 -27.65
C ALA A 140 -24.05 -12.97 -27.15
N GLU A 141 -24.48 -13.91 -28.00
CA GLU A 141 -25.43 -14.95 -27.60
C GLU A 141 -24.86 -15.88 -26.53
N GLU A 142 -23.56 -16.19 -26.57
CA GLU A 142 -22.87 -16.94 -25.51
C GLU A 142 -22.83 -16.16 -24.19
N ALA A 143 -22.63 -14.83 -24.23
CA ALA A 143 -22.70 -13.99 -23.03
C ALA A 143 -24.12 -13.99 -22.41
N VAL A 144 -25.16 -13.91 -23.25
CA VAL A 144 -26.56 -13.96 -22.81
C VAL A 144 -26.90 -15.35 -22.25
N ALA A 145 -26.42 -16.42 -22.87
CA ALA A 145 -26.62 -17.78 -22.38
C ALA A 145 -25.96 -17.97 -21.00
N PHE A 146 -24.72 -17.50 -20.84
CA PHE A 146 -24.01 -17.50 -19.57
C PHE A 146 -24.78 -16.74 -18.48
N ALA A 147 -25.28 -15.53 -18.78
CA ALA A 147 -26.05 -14.72 -17.83
C ALA A 147 -27.37 -15.40 -17.41
N LYS A 148 -28.02 -16.16 -18.30
CA LYS A 148 -29.22 -16.94 -17.97
C LYS A 148 -28.91 -18.15 -17.07
N GLU A 149 -27.75 -18.78 -17.27
CA GLU A 149 -27.33 -19.95 -16.49
C GLU A 149 -26.81 -19.57 -15.10
N HIS A 150 -25.91 -18.59 -15.04
CA HIS A 150 -25.18 -18.24 -13.81
C HIS A 150 -25.76 -17.04 -13.05
N GLY A 151 -26.74 -16.37 -13.64
CA GLY A 151 -27.41 -15.20 -13.06
C GLY A 151 -26.71 -13.88 -13.40
N LEU A 152 -27.38 -12.79 -13.03
CA LEU A 152 -26.94 -11.41 -13.18
C LEU A 152 -26.56 -10.80 -11.81
N PRO A 153 -25.77 -9.71 -11.79
CA PRO A 153 -25.10 -9.10 -12.94
C PRO A 153 -23.92 -9.92 -13.45
N VAL A 154 -23.52 -9.66 -14.69
CA VAL A 154 -22.31 -10.23 -15.30
C VAL A 154 -21.34 -9.13 -15.73
N ALA A 155 -20.05 -9.40 -15.58
CA ALA A 155 -18.98 -8.54 -16.07
C ALA A 155 -18.38 -9.15 -17.33
N ILE A 156 -18.35 -8.34 -18.39
CA ILE A 156 -17.68 -8.65 -19.65
C ILE A 156 -16.33 -7.95 -19.62
N LYS A 157 -15.26 -8.73 -19.81
CA LYS A 157 -13.87 -8.28 -19.71
C LYS A 157 -13.13 -8.56 -21.00
N ALA A 158 -12.42 -7.58 -21.52
CA ALA A 158 -11.44 -7.82 -22.57
C ALA A 158 -10.34 -8.80 -22.12
N ALA A 159 -9.93 -9.71 -22.99
CA ALA A 159 -8.85 -10.67 -22.74
C ALA A 159 -7.48 -9.98 -22.54
N PHE A 160 -7.33 -8.81 -23.16
CA PHE A 160 -6.13 -7.99 -23.10
C PHE A 160 -6.53 -6.62 -22.56
N GLY A 161 -5.96 -6.24 -21.41
CA GLY A 161 -6.25 -4.97 -20.75
C GLY A 161 -6.03 -5.05 -19.23
N GLY A 162 -5.22 -4.14 -18.69
CA GLY A 162 -5.05 -3.92 -17.26
C GLY A 162 -5.84 -2.71 -16.76
N GLY A 163 -6.16 -2.68 -15.46
CA GLY A 163 -6.70 -1.47 -14.81
C GLY A 163 -8.17 -1.14 -15.11
N GLY A 164 -9.00 -2.13 -15.44
CA GLY A 164 -10.45 -1.94 -15.63
C GLY A 164 -10.89 -1.38 -16.99
N ARG A 165 -9.95 -1.15 -17.93
CA ARG A 165 -10.27 -0.79 -19.32
C ARG A 165 -10.90 -1.99 -20.03
N GLY A 166 -11.97 -1.78 -20.78
CA GLY A 166 -12.73 -2.87 -21.42
C GLY A 166 -13.58 -3.72 -20.47
N LEU A 167 -13.83 -3.26 -19.23
CA LEU A 167 -14.82 -3.86 -18.33
C LEU A 167 -16.19 -3.21 -18.59
N ARG A 168 -17.21 -4.05 -18.80
CA ARG A 168 -18.62 -3.63 -18.84
C ARG A 168 -19.44 -4.54 -17.94
N VAL A 169 -20.27 -3.95 -17.09
CA VAL A 169 -21.18 -4.70 -16.21
C VAL A 169 -22.58 -4.56 -16.77
N ALA A 170 -23.25 -5.70 -16.99
CA ALA A 170 -24.64 -5.77 -17.40
C ALA A 170 -25.50 -6.21 -16.21
N HIS A 171 -26.50 -5.41 -15.87
CA HIS A 171 -27.41 -5.67 -14.74
C HIS A 171 -28.74 -6.29 -15.17
N SER A 172 -29.07 -6.19 -16.47
CA SER A 172 -30.24 -6.82 -17.07
C SER A 172 -29.86 -7.66 -18.29
N LEU A 173 -30.69 -8.67 -18.65
CA LEU A 173 -30.41 -9.54 -19.80
C LEU A 173 -30.39 -8.76 -21.12
N ASP A 174 -31.19 -7.70 -21.24
CA ASP A 174 -31.28 -6.88 -22.44
C ASP A 174 -30.03 -6.02 -22.65
N GLU A 175 -29.27 -5.73 -21.58
CA GLU A 175 -28.00 -4.99 -21.64
C GLU A 175 -26.79 -5.85 -22.03
N VAL A 176 -26.88 -7.18 -21.92
CA VAL A 176 -25.71 -8.08 -22.06
C VAL A 176 -25.11 -8.00 -23.46
N ALA A 177 -25.95 -8.04 -24.49
CA ALA A 177 -25.49 -8.00 -25.88
C ALA A 177 -24.82 -6.66 -26.23
N ASP A 178 -25.42 -5.55 -25.77
CA ASP A 178 -24.88 -4.20 -25.98
C ASP A 178 -23.56 -4.01 -25.20
N SER A 179 -23.50 -4.52 -23.97
CA SER A 179 -22.29 -4.51 -23.13
C SER A 179 -21.16 -5.31 -23.78
N PHE A 180 -21.46 -6.45 -24.39
CA PHE A 180 -20.50 -7.27 -25.13
C PHE A 180 -19.94 -6.52 -26.34
N ALA A 181 -20.81 -5.95 -27.16
CA ALA A 181 -20.43 -5.18 -28.34
C ALA A 181 -19.57 -3.96 -27.96
N ALA A 182 -19.93 -3.26 -26.88
CA ALA A 182 -19.18 -2.11 -26.37
C ALA A 182 -17.80 -2.51 -25.85
N ALA A 183 -17.70 -3.56 -25.03
CA ALA A 183 -16.43 -4.07 -24.51
C ALA A 183 -15.50 -4.53 -25.64
N THR A 184 -16.04 -5.24 -26.63
CA THR A 184 -15.30 -5.73 -27.80
C THR A 184 -14.76 -4.57 -28.64
N SER A 185 -15.58 -3.54 -28.87
CA SER A 185 -15.19 -2.35 -29.64
C SER A 185 -14.08 -1.56 -28.93
N GLU A 186 -14.18 -1.41 -27.60
CA GLU A 186 -13.13 -0.77 -26.79
C GLU A 186 -11.82 -1.57 -26.82
N ALA A 187 -11.90 -2.90 -26.71
CA ALA A 187 -10.74 -3.79 -26.77
C ALA A 187 -10.03 -3.71 -28.13
N ILE A 188 -10.78 -3.72 -29.23
CA ILE A 188 -10.22 -3.56 -30.58
C ILE A 188 -9.55 -2.20 -30.73
N ALA A 189 -10.20 -1.12 -30.28
CA ALA A 189 -9.63 0.22 -30.37
C ALA A 189 -8.35 0.38 -29.54
N ALA A 190 -8.27 -0.24 -28.37
CA ALA A 190 -7.14 -0.10 -27.46
C ALA A 190 -5.99 -1.07 -27.76
N PHE A 191 -6.28 -2.30 -28.19
CA PHE A 191 -5.32 -3.41 -28.26
C PHE A 191 -5.29 -4.11 -29.62
N GLY A 192 -6.11 -3.70 -30.58
CA GLY A 192 -6.23 -4.33 -31.89
C GLY A 192 -6.87 -5.73 -31.86
N ARG A 193 -7.43 -6.12 -30.71
CA ARG A 193 -7.90 -7.47 -30.39
C ARG A 193 -9.20 -7.40 -29.59
N GLY A 194 -10.21 -8.16 -30.01
CA GLY A 194 -11.58 -8.05 -29.52
C GLY A 194 -12.06 -9.19 -28.62
N GLU A 195 -11.18 -10.11 -28.25
CA GLU A 195 -11.54 -11.26 -27.42
C GLU A 195 -12.04 -10.79 -26.05
N CYS A 196 -13.22 -11.26 -25.64
CA CYS A 196 -13.83 -10.94 -24.35
C CYS A 196 -14.22 -12.22 -23.59
N PHE A 197 -14.14 -12.17 -22.27
CA PHE A 197 -14.64 -13.18 -21.34
C PHE A 197 -15.85 -12.65 -20.60
N VAL A 198 -16.68 -13.54 -20.08
CA VAL A 198 -17.75 -13.18 -19.15
C VAL A 198 -17.56 -13.91 -17.83
N GLU A 199 -17.78 -13.20 -16.74
CA GLU A 199 -17.87 -13.75 -15.40
C GLU A 199 -19.09 -13.17 -14.71
N ARG A 200 -19.60 -13.86 -13.70
CA ARG A 200 -20.58 -13.25 -12.81
C ARG A 200 -19.92 -12.06 -12.09
N PHE A 201 -20.68 -10.99 -11.87
CA PHE A 201 -20.18 -9.81 -11.17
C PHE A 201 -20.67 -9.85 -9.72
N LEU A 202 -19.77 -9.67 -8.76
CA LEU A 202 -20.14 -9.56 -7.35
C LEU A 202 -20.44 -8.09 -7.04
N GLU A 203 -21.70 -7.77 -6.83
CA GLU A 203 -22.10 -6.43 -6.38
C GLU A 203 -21.76 -6.22 -4.91
N GLN A 204 -21.19 -5.04 -4.64
CA GLN A 204 -20.85 -4.60 -3.29
C GLN A 204 -20.13 -5.71 -2.49
N PRO A 205 -19.03 -6.28 -3.05
CA PRO A 205 -18.35 -7.38 -2.39
C PRO A 205 -17.59 -6.87 -1.18
N ARG A 206 -17.44 -7.75 -0.20
CA ARG A 206 -16.49 -7.61 0.90
C ARG A 206 -15.14 -8.18 0.47
N HIS A 207 -14.06 -7.54 0.89
CA HIS A 207 -12.71 -8.06 0.73
C HIS A 207 -12.35 -8.79 2.02
N VAL A 208 -12.25 -10.11 1.94
CA VAL A 208 -11.91 -10.98 3.07
C VAL A 208 -10.66 -11.77 2.71
N GLU A 209 -9.76 -11.95 3.66
CA GLU A 209 -8.49 -12.62 3.41
C GLU A 209 -8.13 -13.58 4.53
N ALA A 210 -7.31 -14.58 4.21
CA ALA A 210 -6.81 -15.58 5.14
C ALA A 210 -5.28 -15.49 5.24
N GLN A 211 -4.79 -15.31 6.46
CA GLN A 211 -3.37 -15.40 6.78
C GLN A 211 -2.94 -16.86 6.72
N ILE A 212 -1.89 -17.15 5.95
CA ILE A 212 -1.24 -18.46 5.97
C ILE A 212 0.21 -18.34 6.46
N VAL A 213 0.70 -19.42 7.06
CA VAL A 213 2.13 -19.69 7.24
C VAL A 213 2.43 -21.09 6.73
N GLY A 214 3.49 -21.24 5.95
CA GLY A 214 3.91 -22.52 5.40
C GLY A 214 5.38 -22.81 5.65
N ASP A 215 5.74 -24.07 5.87
CA ASP A 215 7.12 -24.47 6.19
C ASP A 215 8.04 -24.58 4.97
N GLY A 216 7.48 -24.55 3.75
CA GLY A 216 8.22 -24.77 2.52
C GLY A 216 8.41 -26.24 2.14
N GLU A 217 7.84 -27.18 2.90
CA GLU A 217 7.94 -28.64 2.76
C GLU A 217 6.56 -29.33 2.71
N GLY A 218 5.49 -28.54 2.63
CA GLY A 218 4.12 -28.97 2.36
C GLY A 218 3.14 -28.73 3.52
N ALA A 219 3.60 -28.40 4.73
CA ALA A 219 2.70 -28.05 5.83
C ALA A 219 2.32 -26.57 5.77
N VAL A 220 1.01 -26.29 5.84
CA VAL A 220 0.46 -24.94 5.85
C VAL A 220 -0.61 -24.81 6.94
N VAL A 221 -0.52 -23.74 7.73
CA VAL A 221 -1.52 -23.37 8.74
C VAL A 221 -2.15 -22.04 8.36
N VAL A 222 -3.48 -21.98 8.38
CA VAL A 222 -4.22 -20.71 8.36
C VAL A 222 -4.20 -20.13 9.76
N VAL A 223 -3.71 -18.92 9.95
CA VAL A 223 -3.56 -18.31 11.28
C VAL A 223 -4.84 -17.57 11.71
N GLY A 224 -5.62 -17.11 10.74
CA GLY A 224 -6.87 -16.39 10.95
C GLY A 224 -7.33 -15.69 9.67
N ASP A 225 -8.53 -15.12 9.70
CA ASP A 225 -9.07 -14.31 8.61
C ASP A 225 -9.26 -12.85 9.02
N ARG A 226 -9.28 -11.98 8.02
CA ARG A 226 -9.44 -10.53 8.17
C ARG A 226 -10.48 -10.01 7.18
N ASP A 227 -11.21 -8.97 7.57
CA ASP A 227 -11.97 -8.14 6.65
C ASP A 227 -11.20 -6.84 6.38
N CYS A 228 -11.01 -6.54 5.10
CA CYS A 228 -10.29 -5.37 4.60
C CYS A 228 -11.18 -4.56 3.64
N SER A 229 -12.51 -4.68 3.77
CA SER A 229 -13.48 -4.08 2.85
C SER A 229 -13.49 -2.56 2.92
N LEU A 230 -13.07 -1.96 4.03
CA LEU A 230 -12.97 -0.52 4.17
C LEU A 230 -11.68 0.00 3.51
N GLN A 231 -11.76 0.13 2.20
CA GLN A 231 -10.66 0.54 1.32
C GLN A 231 -11.10 1.67 0.38
N ARG A 232 -10.15 2.53 -0.01
CA ARG A 232 -10.35 3.65 -0.95
C ARG A 232 -9.55 3.36 -2.20
N ARG A 233 -10.19 3.23 -3.36
CA ARG A 233 -9.53 2.91 -4.65
C ARG A 233 -8.51 1.77 -4.53
N ASN A 234 -8.90 0.69 -3.84
CA ASN A 234 -8.08 -0.49 -3.51
C ASN A 234 -6.96 -0.28 -2.48
N GLN A 235 -6.86 0.90 -1.85
CA GLN A 235 -5.99 1.14 -0.71
C GLN A 235 -6.75 0.83 0.58
N LYS A 236 -6.37 -0.24 1.28
CA LYS A 236 -6.95 -0.62 2.58
C LYS A 236 -6.68 0.49 3.62
N LEU A 237 -7.68 0.83 4.42
CA LEU A 237 -7.60 1.92 5.42
C LEU A 237 -7.98 1.45 6.83
N VAL A 238 -8.94 0.53 6.93
CA VAL A 238 -9.30 -0.14 8.18
C VAL A 238 -9.46 -1.63 7.93
N GLU A 239 -8.84 -2.41 8.80
CA GLU A 239 -8.84 -3.86 8.77
C GLU A 239 -9.33 -4.40 10.11
N GLU A 240 -10.00 -5.56 10.09
CA GLU A 240 -10.46 -6.19 11.32
C GLU A 240 -10.32 -7.71 11.32
N SER A 241 -9.99 -8.26 12.48
CA SER A 241 -9.81 -9.70 12.73
C SER A 241 -10.59 -10.11 13.98
N PRO A 242 -11.35 -11.22 13.96
CA PRO A 242 -11.74 -11.98 12.77
C PRO A 242 -12.68 -11.17 11.84
N ALA A 243 -12.85 -11.60 10.59
CA ALA A 243 -13.84 -10.97 9.70
C ALA A 243 -15.27 -11.12 10.28
N PRO A 244 -16.04 -10.01 10.40
CA PRO A 244 -17.38 -10.04 10.98
C PRO A 244 -18.38 -10.75 10.07
N ASP A 245 -19.45 -11.29 10.64
CA ASP A 245 -20.63 -11.78 9.91
C ASP A 245 -20.37 -12.83 8.80
N LEU A 246 -19.23 -13.53 8.82
CA LEU A 246 -19.06 -14.72 7.98
C LEU A 246 -19.83 -15.90 8.58
N SER A 247 -20.56 -16.63 7.73
CA SER A 247 -21.11 -17.92 8.12
C SER A 247 -19.98 -18.94 8.37
N GLU A 248 -20.29 -19.99 9.12
CA GLU A 248 -19.35 -21.10 9.36
C GLU A 248 -18.91 -21.77 8.05
N GLU A 249 -19.83 -21.91 7.10
CA GLU A 249 -19.56 -22.45 5.77
C GLU A 249 -18.61 -21.56 4.97
N GLN A 250 -18.82 -20.25 4.98
CA GLN A 250 -17.94 -19.30 4.30
C GLN A 250 -16.53 -19.33 4.91
N ARG A 251 -16.43 -19.28 6.24
CA ARG A 251 -15.14 -19.31 6.94
C ARG A 251 -14.38 -20.60 6.65
N THR A 252 -15.07 -21.75 6.70
CA THR A 252 -14.50 -23.06 6.37
C THR A 252 -14.02 -23.08 4.92
N SER A 253 -14.83 -22.62 3.97
CA SER A 253 -14.48 -22.57 2.54
C SER A 253 -13.23 -21.71 2.28
N ILE A 254 -13.16 -20.52 2.90
CA ILE A 254 -12.01 -19.60 2.81
C ILE A 254 -10.76 -20.26 3.38
N HIS A 255 -10.83 -20.82 4.59
CA HIS A 255 -9.68 -21.44 5.27
C HIS A 255 -9.19 -22.69 4.53
N ASP A 256 -10.09 -23.56 4.09
CA ASP A 256 -9.73 -24.77 3.34
C ASP A 256 -9.16 -24.45 1.96
N ALA A 257 -9.68 -23.42 1.27
CA ALA A 257 -9.10 -22.97 0.03
C ALA A 257 -7.70 -22.38 0.24
N ALA A 258 -7.53 -21.49 1.23
CA ALA A 258 -6.25 -20.86 1.52
C ALA A 258 -5.16 -21.89 1.88
N ARG A 259 -5.50 -22.87 2.71
CA ARG A 259 -4.63 -23.99 3.06
C ARG A 259 -4.23 -24.81 1.83
N ARG A 260 -5.20 -25.27 1.04
CA ARG A 260 -4.94 -26.12 -0.14
C ARG A 260 -4.12 -25.39 -1.21
N ILE A 261 -4.34 -24.08 -1.40
CA ILE A 261 -3.52 -23.26 -2.32
C ILE A 261 -2.07 -23.24 -1.82
N GLY A 262 -1.85 -22.99 -0.53
CA GLY A 262 -0.51 -22.98 0.04
C GLY A 262 0.19 -24.34 -0.03
N GLU A 263 -0.53 -25.43 0.30
CA GLU A 263 -0.02 -26.81 0.22
C GLU A 263 0.40 -27.16 -1.21
N ALA A 264 -0.40 -26.76 -2.22
CA ALA A 264 -0.15 -27.09 -3.62
C ALA A 264 1.14 -26.46 -4.20
N VAL A 265 1.67 -25.41 -3.56
CA VAL A 265 2.89 -24.71 -4.00
C VAL A 265 4.03 -24.84 -2.99
N ASN A 266 3.88 -25.69 -1.97
CA ASN A 266 4.81 -25.81 -0.83
C ASN A 266 5.19 -24.43 -0.28
N TYR A 267 4.19 -23.62 0.03
CA TYR A 267 4.38 -22.23 0.44
C TYR A 267 5.37 -22.13 1.62
N ARG A 268 6.30 -21.17 1.56
CA ARG A 268 7.31 -20.92 2.61
C ARG A 268 7.12 -19.53 3.22
N GLY A 269 7.13 -19.45 4.55
CA GLY A 269 7.00 -18.19 5.28
C GLY A 269 5.53 -17.75 5.41
N ALA A 270 5.31 -16.45 5.60
CA ALA A 270 3.99 -15.86 5.78
C ALA A 270 3.42 -15.36 4.44
N GLY A 271 2.13 -15.60 4.22
CA GLY A 271 1.39 -15.21 3.02
C GLY A 271 -0.06 -14.86 3.31
N THR A 272 -0.75 -14.31 2.33
CA THR A 272 -2.19 -14.03 2.46
C THR A 272 -2.94 -14.39 1.19
N VAL A 273 -4.00 -15.18 1.35
CA VAL A 273 -4.91 -15.55 0.28
C VAL A 273 -6.14 -14.65 0.35
N GLU A 274 -6.39 -13.88 -0.69
CA GLU A 274 -7.45 -12.88 -0.74
C GLU A 274 -8.70 -13.43 -1.46
N PHE A 275 -9.86 -13.04 -0.96
CA PHE A 275 -11.17 -13.46 -1.44
C PHE A 275 -12.13 -12.26 -1.53
N LEU A 276 -13.09 -12.37 -2.45
CA LEU A 276 -14.28 -11.54 -2.47
C LEU A 276 -15.48 -12.32 -1.94
N VAL A 277 -16.24 -11.71 -1.04
CA VAL A 277 -17.49 -12.27 -0.51
C VAL A 277 -18.66 -11.40 -0.96
N GLY A 278 -19.52 -11.97 -1.81
CA GLY A 278 -20.73 -11.33 -2.31
C GLY A 278 -21.83 -11.29 -1.25
N ARG A 279 -22.79 -10.36 -1.40
CA ARG A 279 -23.96 -10.24 -0.52
C ARG A 279 -24.87 -11.46 -0.52
N ASP A 280 -24.85 -12.23 -1.60
CA ASP A 280 -25.58 -13.50 -1.74
C ASP A 280 -24.88 -14.68 -1.05
N GLY A 281 -23.73 -14.43 -0.42
CA GLY A 281 -22.92 -15.42 0.27
C GLY A 281 -21.80 -16.02 -0.58
N THR A 282 -21.74 -15.72 -1.89
CA THR A 282 -20.74 -16.27 -2.81
C THR A 282 -19.33 -15.87 -2.37
N VAL A 283 -18.45 -16.86 -2.22
CA VAL A 283 -17.01 -16.64 -1.99
C VAL A 283 -16.28 -16.82 -3.32
N SER A 284 -15.28 -15.99 -3.58
CA SER A 284 -14.38 -16.17 -4.72
C SER A 284 -12.96 -15.83 -4.37
N PHE A 285 -12.03 -16.71 -4.71
CA PHE A 285 -10.61 -16.44 -4.74
C PHE A 285 -10.33 -15.22 -5.64
N LEU A 286 -9.44 -14.35 -5.15
CA LEU A 286 -8.97 -13.15 -5.85
C LEU A 286 -7.52 -13.35 -6.29
N GLU A 287 -6.60 -13.42 -5.31
CA GLU A 287 -5.17 -13.60 -5.54
C GLU A 287 -4.45 -14.05 -4.26
N VAL A 288 -3.14 -14.31 -4.37
CA VAL A 288 -2.27 -14.58 -3.21
C VAL A 288 -1.19 -13.52 -3.17
N ASN A 289 -1.06 -12.84 -2.04
CA ASN A 289 0.06 -11.94 -1.77
C ASN A 289 1.21 -12.76 -1.19
N THR A 290 2.37 -12.70 -1.84
CA THR A 290 3.53 -13.57 -1.53
C THR A 290 4.48 -12.95 -0.51
N ARG A 291 3.89 -12.41 0.56
CA ARG A 291 4.60 -11.63 1.59
C ARG A 291 3.77 -11.53 2.88
N LEU A 292 4.40 -11.00 3.92
CA LEU A 292 3.70 -10.48 5.09
C LEU A 292 2.75 -9.34 4.65
N GLN A 293 1.53 -9.32 5.17
CA GLN A 293 0.60 -8.20 4.95
C GLN A 293 0.84 -7.06 5.93
N VAL A 294 0.42 -5.85 5.56
CA VAL A 294 0.57 -4.66 6.41
C VAL A 294 -0.23 -4.84 7.70
N GLU A 295 -1.44 -5.36 7.52
CA GLU A 295 -2.51 -5.67 8.47
C GLU A 295 -2.32 -6.99 9.23
N HIS A 296 -1.14 -7.60 9.15
CA HIS A 296 -0.82 -8.77 9.98
C HIS A 296 -1.02 -8.56 11.51
N PRO A 297 -0.86 -7.34 12.10
CA PRO A 297 -1.01 -7.16 13.54
C PRO A 297 -2.39 -7.51 14.09
N VAL A 298 -3.48 -7.32 13.32
CA VAL A 298 -4.83 -7.73 13.78
C VAL A 298 -4.93 -9.24 13.89
N THR A 299 -4.26 -10.00 13.02
CA THR A 299 -4.16 -11.46 13.13
C THR A 299 -3.28 -11.86 14.30
N GLU A 300 -2.12 -11.23 14.46
CA GLU A 300 -1.17 -11.53 15.56
C GLU A 300 -1.85 -11.42 16.92
N ILE A 301 -2.56 -10.32 17.17
CA ILE A 301 -3.14 -10.06 18.49
C ILE A 301 -4.34 -10.95 18.78
N THR A 302 -5.12 -11.35 17.77
CA THR A 302 -6.23 -12.29 17.97
C THR A 302 -5.76 -13.74 18.09
N ALA A 303 -4.71 -14.13 17.35
CA ALA A 303 -4.19 -15.49 17.35
C ALA A 303 -3.16 -15.76 18.45
N GLY A 304 -2.55 -14.71 19.01
CA GLY A 304 -1.45 -14.82 19.98
C GLY A 304 -0.13 -15.30 19.36
N VAL A 305 0.14 -14.89 18.11
CA VAL A 305 1.30 -15.33 17.32
C VAL A 305 2.09 -14.11 16.84
N ASP A 306 3.42 -14.17 16.91
CA ASP A 306 4.29 -13.22 16.22
C ASP A 306 4.66 -13.81 14.84
N LEU A 307 4.14 -13.20 13.77
CA LEU A 307 4.32 -13.69 12.41
C LEU A 307 5.74 -13.44 11.89
N VAL A 308 6.42 -12.39 12.32
CA VAL A 308 7.82 -12.11 11.92
C VAL A 308 8.76 -13.11 12.60
N ALA A 309 8.53 -13.44 13.86
CA ALA A 309 9.27 -14.49 14.57
C ALA A 309 9.03 -15.86 13.93
N GLU A 310 7.79 -16.15 13.49
CA GLU A 310 7.46 -17.36 12.74
C GLU A 310 8.18 -17.41 11.40
N GLN A 311 8.28 -16.29 10.68
CA GLN A 311 9.09 -16.20 9.45
C GLN A 311 10.57 -16.51 9.71
N PHE A 312 11.17 -15.99 10.80
CA PHE A 312 12.54 -16.34 11.17
C PHE A 312 12.70 -17.83 11.46
N ARG A 313 11.76 -18.42 12.19
CA ARG A 313 11.74 -19.84 12.53
C ARG A 313 11.70 -20.72 11.28
N ILE A 314 10.81 -20.40 10.34
CA ILE A 314 10.64 -21.12 9.08
C ILE A 314 11.91 -20.98 8.22
N ALA A 315 12.44 -19.75 8.09
CA ALA A 315 13.65 -19.49 7.32
C ALA A 315 14.90 -20.23 7.86
N GLU A 316 14.90 -20.57 9.15
CA GLU A 316 15.94 -21.39 9.79
C GLU A 316 15.70 -22.91 9.67
N GLY A 317 14.66 -23.34 8.95
CA GLY A 317 14.32 -24.75 8.75
C GLY A 317 13.77 -25.43 10.01
N ARG A 318 13.24 -24.67 10.98
CA ARG A 318 12.69 -25.22 12.23
C ARG A 318 11.21 -25.64 12.14
N GLY A 319 10.62 -25.56 10.94
CA GLY A 319 9.20 -25.81 10.69
C GLY A 319 8.27 -24.83 11.40
N LEU A 320 6.97 -25.09 11.33
CA LEU A 320 5.96 -24.26 11.99
C LEU A 320 6.00 -24.42 13.51
N SER A 321 5.69 -23.35 14.26
CA SER A 321 5.35 -23.43 15.68
C SER A 321 3.89 -23.82 15.91
N LEU A 322 3.06 -23.62 14.89
CA LEU A 322 1.63 -23.93 14.89
C LEU A 322 1.36 -25.29 14.25
N SER A 323 0.45 -26.05 14.85
CA SER A 323 -0.04 -27.33 14.30
C SER A 323 -1.45 -27.25 13.73
N GLU A 324 -2.21 -26.22 14.10
CA GLU A 324 -3.60 -26.01 13.70
C GLU A 324 -3.94 -24.52 13.69
N THR A 325 -5.06 -24.16 13.06
CA THR A 325 -5.59 -22.79 13.06
C THR A 325 -5.92 -22.35 14.49
N PRO A 326 -5.27 -21.30 15.03
CA PRO A 326 -5.59 -20.80 16.35
C PRO A 326 -7.04 -20.33 16.45
N VAL A 327 -7.70 -20.63 17.58
CA VAL A 327 -9.01 -20.02 17.87
C VAL A 327 -8.79 -18.54 18.20
N PRO A 328 -9.41 -17.60 17.46
CA PRO A 328 -9.20 -16.19 17.71
C PRO A 328 -9.72 -15.81 19.11
N THR A 329 -8.90 -15.09 19.85
CA THR A 329 -9.29 -14.45 21.09
C THR A 329 -9.74 -13.03 20.79
N GLY A 330 -10.89 -12.62 21.30
CA GLY A 330 -11.41 -11.25 21.14
C GLY A 330 -11.61 -10.80 19.69
N HIS A 331 -11.48 -9.49 19.48
CA HIS A 331 -11.60 -8.82 18.19
C HIS A 331 -10.60 -7.67 18.11
N ALA A 332 -10.01 -7.46 16.94
CA ALA A 332 -9.07 -6.39 16.68
C ALA A 332 -9.50 -5.54 15.48
N LEU A 333 -9.31 -4.23 15.60
CA LEU A 333 -9.39 -3.26 14.52
C LEU A 333 -7.99 -2.66 14.30
N GLU A 334 -7.60 -2.44 13.06
CA GLU A 334 -6.42 -1.65 12.70
C GLU A 334 -6.84 -0.45 11.87
N PHE A 335 -6.26 0.70 12.19
CA PHE A 335 -6.42 1.94 11.43
C PHE A 335 -5.06 2.33 10.86
N ARG A 336 -4.94 2.42 9.53
CA ARG A 336 -3.73 2.97 8.88
C ARG A 336 -3.70 4.48 9.04
N ILE A 337 -2.65 5.00 9.67
CA ILE A 337 -2.48 6.43 9.89
C ILE A 337 -1.62 7.00 8.76
N ASN A 338 -2.27 7.41 7.67
CA ASN A 338 -1.62 8.00 6.51
C ASN A 338 -1.56 9.52 6.61
N ALA A 339 -0.49 10.10 6.07
CA ALA A 339 -0.35 11.53 5.84
C ALA A 339 -1.08 11.94 4.54
N GLU A 340 -2.40 11.97 4.61
CA GLU A 340 -3.28 12.33 3.50
C GLU A 340 -4.40 13.26 4.01
N ASP A 341 -4.99 14.07 3.14
CA ASP A 341 -6.15 14.93 3.44
C ASP A 341 -7.44 14.34 2.85
N PRO A 342 -8.28 13.65 3.65
CA PRO A 342 -9.53 13.06 3.18
C PRO A 342 -10.48 14.08 2.55
N GLY A 343 -10.56 15.30 3.10
CA GLY A 343 -11.45 16.34 2.58
C GLY A 343 -10.96 17.01 1.29
N ARG A 344 -9.79 16.62 0.79
CA ARG A 344 -9.29 16.91 -0.56
C ARG A 344 -9.17 15.65 -1.41
N GLY A 345 -9.99 14.64 -1.12
CA GLY A 345 -9.99 13.37 -1.86
C GLY A 345 -8.79 12.48 -1.55
N PHE A 346 -8.27 12.54 -0.32
CA PHE A 346 -7.08 11.81 0.15
C PHE A 346 -5.80 12.28 -0.56
N LEU A 347 -5.63 13.59 -0.69
CA LEU A 347 -4.41 14.16 -1.26
C LEU A 347 -3.22 13.87 -0.34
N PRO A 348 -2.11 13.27 -0.82
CA PRO A 348 -0.94 13.00 0.02
C PRO A 348 -0.31 14.28 0.55
N ALA A 349 0.21 14.21 1.78
CA ALA A 349 0.82 15.33 2.49
C ALA A 349 2.23 14.94 2.96
N ALA A 350 3.24 15.55 2.35
CA ALA A 350 4.62 15.53 2.85
C ALA A 350 4.85 16.68 3.82
N GLY A 351 5.84 16.55 4.70
CA GLY A 351 6.18 17.60 5.67
C GLY A 351 6.69 17.05 7.01
N GLN A 352 6.99 17.95 7.94
CA GLN A 352 7.45 17.58 9.28
C GLN A 352 6.28 17.24 10.20
N VAL A 353 6.39 16.13 10.94
CA VAL A 353 5.50 15.81 12.06
C VAL A 353 5.92 16.64 13.27
N THR A 354 5.30 17.81 13.47
CA THR A 354 5.69 18.75 14.54
C THR A 354 5.25 18.32 15.93
N GLY A 355 4.28 17.40 16.00
CA GLY A 355 3.80 16.82 17.25
C GLY A 355 3.08 15.50 17.02
N LEU A 356 3.31 14.55 17.92
CA LEU A 356 2.68 13.24 17.90
C LEU A 356 2.30 12.83 19.33
N ARG A 357 1.00 12.67 19.59
CA ARG A 357 0.48 12.11 20.84
C ARG A 357 -0.17 10.77 20.56
N VAL A 358 0.52 9.69 20.92
CA VAL A 358 0.05 8.31 20.72
C VAL A 358 -0.92 7.91 21.84
N PRO A 359 -2.09 7.32 21.54
CA PRO A 359 -3.01 6.83 22.55
C PRO A 359 -2.44 5.62 23.31
N GLY A 360 -2.85 5.44 24.56
CA GLY A 360 -2.41 4.33 25.40
C GLY A 360 -3.55 3.54 26.06
N GLY A 361 -3.19 2.70 27.03
CA GLY A 361 -4.12 1.89 27.82
C GLY A 361 -4.38 0.48 27.26
N PRO A 362 -5.22 -0.32 27.93
CA PRO A 362 -5.40 -1.73 27.60
C PRO A 362 -5.85 -1.96 26.16
N GLY A 363 -5.21 -2.92 25.48
CA GLY A 363 -5.58 -3.32 24.12
C GLY A 363 -5.22 -2.30 23.03
N ILE A 364 -4.29 -1.37 23.29
CA ILE A 364 -3.75 -0.46 22.27
C ILE A 364 -2.34 -0.90 21.89
N ARG A 365 -2.10 -1.10 20.60
CA ARG A 365 -0.78 -1.30 20.00
C ARG A 365 -0.55 -0.23 18.92
N TRP A 366 0.69 0.23 18.82
CA TRP A 366 1.12 1.29 17.92
C TRP A 366 2.41 0.89 17.20
N ASP A 367 2.28 0.63 15.91
CA ASP A 367 3.40 0.28 15.02
C ASP A 367 3.65 1.49 14.11
N ALA A 368 4.79 2.17 14.27
CA ALA A 368 5.06 3.43 13.57
C ALA A 368 6.45 3.48 12.95
N GLY A 369 6.55 4.22 11.85
CA GLY A 369 7.80 4.55 11.17
C GLY A 369 8.27 5.98 11.41
N VAL A 370 7.56 6.75 12.24
CA VAL A 370 7.84 8.16 12.54
C VAL A 370 7.62 8.48 14.03
N GLU A 371 8.34 9.49 14.50
CA GLU A 371 8.17 10.17 15.79
C GLU A 371 7.96 11.68 15.59
N ALA A 372 7.63 12.40 16.67
CA ALA A 372 7.59 13.85 16.62
C ALA A 372 8.98 14.41 16.28
N GLY A 373 9.05 15.28 15.28
CA GLY A 373 10.28 15.83 14.72
C GLY A 373 10.67 15.21 13.37
N ASP A 374 10.23 13.98 13.08
CA ASP A 374 10.53 13.29 11.83
C ASP A 374 9.84 13.95 10.63
N ARG A 375 10.39 13.70 9.44
CA ARG A 375 9.87 14.23 8.17
C ARG A 375 9.26 13.11 7.31
N VAL A 376 8.11 13.42 6.73
CA VAL A 376 7.42 12.57 5.76
C VAL A 376 7.84 13.00 4.36
N GLU A 377 8.48 12.08 3.64
CA GLU A 377 9.04 12.31 2.31
C GLU A 377 8.02 12.04 1.20
N ALA A 378 7.91 12.94 0.23
CA ALA A 378 6.98 12.79 -0.91
C ALA A 378 7.32 11.61 -1.83
N ALA A 379 8.57 11.11 -1.80
CA ALA A 379 9.02 10.04 -2.67
C ALA A 379 8.57 8.63 -2.21
N PHE A 380 7.99 8.50 -1.01
CA PHE A 380 7.64 7.21 -0.42
C PHE A 380 6.17 7.18 0.03
N ASP A 381 5.76 6.01 0.53
CA ASP A 381 4.41 5.75 1.03
C ASP A 381 3.99 6.74 2.14
N SER A 382 2.70 7.10 2.15
CA SER A 382 2.10 8.08 3.09
C SER A 382 1.83 7.52 4.48
N MET A 383 1.92 6.21 4.70
CA MET A 383 1.63 5.59 5.99
C MET A 383 2.69 5.95 7.03
N LEU A 384 2.24 6.63 8.10
CA LEU A 384 3.06 7.02 9.24
C LEU A 384 3.13 5.90 10.27
N ALA A 385 1.98 5.26 10.51
CA ALA A 385 1.80 4.28 11.56
C ALA A 385 0.53 3.45 11.36
N LYS A 386 0.37 2.45 12.21
CA LYS A 386 -0.83 1.62 12.37
C LYS A 386 -1.27 1.70 13.82
N LEU A 387 -2.54 2.03 14.03
CA LEU A 387 -3.18 1.98 15.34
C LEU A 387 -4.00 0.70 15.44
N ILE A 388 -3.54 -0.24 16.26
CA ILE A 388 -4.20 -1.51 16.49
C ILE A 388 -4.99 -1.42 17.80
N VAL A 389 -6.26 -1.77 17.75
CA VAL A 389 -7.19 -1.75 18.86
C VAL A 389 -7.79 -3.14 19.04
N PHE A 390 -7.38 -3.81 20.11
CA PHE A 390 -7.89 -5.11 20.51
C PHE A 390 -8.90 -4.97 21.64
N ALA A 391 -9.94 -5.81 21.69
CA ALA A 391 -10.87 -5.94 22.81
C ALA A 391 -11.52 -7.34 22.87
N PRO A 392 -12.25 -7.70 23.95
CA PRO A 392 -12.91 -9.01 24.05
C PRO A 392 -14.00 -9.28 23.00
N ASP A 393 -14.57 -8.24 22.41
CA ASP A 393 -15.54 -8.34 21.30
C ASP A 393 -15.46 -7.09 20.41
N ARG A 394 -16.09 -7.17 19.23
CA ARG A 394 -16.09 -6.12 18.21
C ARG A 394 -16.68 -4.80 18.71
N ALA A 395 -17.79 -4.85 19.46
CA ALA A 395 -18.44 -3.63 19.98
C ALA A 395 -17.53 -2.89 20.97
N GLN A 396 -16.82 -3.62 21.83
CA GLN A 396 -15.80 -3.06 22.71
C GLN A 396 -14.57 -2.57 21.95
N ALA A 397 -14.16 -3.23 20.87
CA ALA A 397 -13.05 -2.78 20.02
C ALA A 397 -13.39 -1.43 19.36
N ILE A 398 -14.62 -1.28 18.84
CA ILE A 398 -15.14 -0.02 18.29
C ILE A 398 -15.16 1.08 19.36
N ALA A 399 -15.74 0.81 20.54
CA ALA A 399 -15.79 1.79 21.63
C ALA A 399 -14.39 2.24 22.08
N ARG A 400 -13.44 1.29 22.13
CA ARG A 400 -12.04 1.56 22.44
C ARG A 400 -11.34 2.34 21.32
N GLY A 401 -11.67 2.04 20.06
CA GLY A 401 -11.18 2.74 18.88
C GLY A 401 -11.62 4.20 18.87
N ARG A 402 -12.90 4.49 19.18
CA ARG A 402 -13.40 5.86 19.33
C ARG A 402 -12.59 6.66 20.36
N ARG A 403 -12.28 6.04 21.50
CA ARG A 403 -11.42 6.66 22.51
C ARG A 403 -10.00 6.88 22.01
N ALA A 404 -9.36 5.85 21.47
CA ALA A 404 -7.97 5.90 21.03
C ALA A 404 -7.77 6.94 19.92
N LEU A 405 -8.64 6.97 18.91
CA LEU A 405 -8.60 7.96 17.83
C LEU A 405 -8.88 9.37 18.32
N ARG A 406 -9.68 9.58 19.37
CA ARG A 406 -9.87 10.91 19.99
C ARG A 406 -8.62 11.38 20.75
N GLU A 407 -7.87 10.46 21.36
CA GLU A 407 -6.63 10.75 22.07
C GLU A 407 -5.42 10.91 21.13
N LEU A 408 -5.47 10.30 19.95
CA LEU A 408 -4.44 10.43 18.92
C LEU A 408 -4.41 11.86 18.35
N GLU A 409 -3.25 12.49 18.41
CA GLU A 409 -2.97 13.77 17.75
C GLU A 409 -1.72 13.67 16.89
N VAL A 410 -1.84 14.13 15.64
CA VAL A 410 -0.72 14.30 14.71
C VAL A 410 -0.77 15.73 14.21
N SER A 411 0.34 16.46 14.36
CA SER A 411 0.47 17.88 13.99
C SER A 411 1.56 18.05 12.93
N GLY A 412 1.42 19.06 12.09
CA GLY A 412 2.40 19.42 11.04
C GLY A 412 2.11 18.82 9.66
N VAL A 413 1.41 17.68 9.60
CA VAL A 413 0.93 17.06 8.35
C VAL A 413 -0.56 16.77 8.44
N ALA A 414 -1.27 16.83 7.30
CA ALA A 414 -2.65 16.36 7.21
C ALA A 414 -2.67 14.83 7.40
N THR A 415 -3.72 14.30 8.03
CA THR A 415 -3.85 12.86 8.25
C THR A 415 -5.27 12.36 8.05
N VAL A 416 -5.40 11.05 7.84
CA VAL A 416 -6.68 10.33 7.73
C VAL A 416 -7.40 10.12 9.08
N VAL A 417 -6.84 10.58 10.20
CA VAL A 417 -7.46 10.40 11.54
C VAL A 417 -8.90 10.93 11.63
N PRO A 418 -9.25 12.11 11.07
CA PRO A 418 -10.64 12.58 11.07
C PRO A 418 -11.58 11.66 10.27
N PHE A 419 -11.09 11.06 9.17
CA PHE A 419 -11.83 10.05 8.42
C PHE A 419 -12.13 8.82 9.28
N HIS A 420 -11.13 8.28 9.97
CA HIS A 420 -11.31 7.13 10.86
C HIS A 420 -12.31 7.39 11.99
N ARG A 421 -12.29 8.61 12.55
CA ARG A 421 -13.30 9.03 13.52
C ARG A 421 -14.71 9.02 12.93
N ALA A 422 -14.88 9.48 11.69
CA ALA A 422 -16.17 9.46 11.02
C ALA A 422 -16.65 8.03 10.71
N VAL A 423 -15.76 7.13 10.27
CA VAL A 423 -16.07 5.71 10.05
C VAL A 423 -16.68 5.08 11.30
N LEU A 424 -16.12 5.36 12.48
CA LEU A 424 -16.64 4.82 13.74
C LEU A 424 -17.99 5.40 14.18
N GLU A 425 -18.55 6.36 13.45
CA GLU A 425 -19.91 6.88 13.71
C GLU A 425 -20.94 6.38 12.69
N GLU A 426 -20.51 5.64 11.66
CA GLU A 426 -21.38 5.17 10.58
C GLU A 426 -21.99 3.79 10.91
N PRO A 427 -23.34 3.67 10.97
CA PRO A 427 -24.01 2.41 11.32
C PRO A 427 -23.65 1.24 10.41
N ALA A 428 -23.35 1.50 9.13
CA ALA A 428 -22.91 0.47 8.19
C ALA A 428 -21.62 -0.23 8.65
N PHE A 429 -20.75 0.47 9.40
CA PHE A 429 -19.55 -0.11 9.98
C PHE A 429 -19.81 -0.67 11.38
N THR A 430 -20.57 0.03 12.22
CA THR A 430 -20.67 -0.30 13.65
C THR A 430 -21.70 -1.34 14.01
N ASP A 431 -22.79 -1.43 13.25
CA ASP A 431 -23.95 -2.24 13.59
C ASP A 431 -23.92 -3.59 12.86
N ALA A 432 -24.78 -4.50 13.30
CA ALA A 432 -25.05 -5.76 12.61
C ALA A 432 -26.38 -5.66 11.84
N PRO A 433 -26.45 -6.14 10.59
CA PRO A 433 -25.36 -6.76 9.83
C PRO A 433 -24.34 -5.74 9.31
N PHE A 434 -23.08 -6.17 9.19
CA PHE A 434 -21.98 -5.39 8.63
C PHE A 434 -22.29 -4.97 7.19
N GLY A 435 -22.30 -3.66 6.94
CA GLY A 435 -22.78 -3.06 5.70
C GLY A 435 -21.70 -2.51 4.76
N VAL A 436 -20.42 -2.59 5.14
CA VAL A 436 -19.30 -2.06 4.35
C VAL A 436 -18.93 -3.03 3.21
N TYR A 437 -18.58 -2.45 2.06
CA TYR A 437 -18.10 -3.12 0.87
C TYR A 437 -16.94 -2.31 0.24
N THR A 438 -16.22 -2.91 -0.71
CA THR A 438 -14.96 -2.37 -1.28
C THR A 438 -15.01 -0.99 -1.94
N GLN A 439 -16.20 -0.44 -2.21
CA GLN A 439 -16.43 0.89 -2.80
C GLN A 439 -17.27 1.80 -1.89
N TRP A 440 -17.50 1.38 -0.64
CA TRP A 440 -18.39 2.08 0.29
C TRP A 440 -17.89 3.47 0.64
N ILE A 441 -16.57 3.67 0.74
CA ILE A 441 -15.98 4.98 1.06
C ILE A 441 -16.37 6.01 -0.01
N GLU A 442 -16.21 5.67 -1.29
CA GLU A 442 -16.51 6.55 -2.41
C GLU A 442 -17.99 6.80 -2.59
N GLN A 443 -18.81 5.76 -2.40
CA GLN A 443 -20.25 5.83 -2.68
C GLN A 443 -21.04 6.48 -1.53
N GLU A 444 -20.62 6.30 -0.28
CA GLU A 444 -21.45 6.62 0.89
C GLU A 444 -20.81 7.65 1.84
N LEU A 445 -19.47 7.63 2.02
CA LEU A 445 -18.81 8.37 3.11
C LEU A 445 -18.11 9.67 2.67
N LEU A 446 -17.40 9.66 1.55
CA LEU A 446 -16.62 10.81 1.05
C LEU A 446 -17.39 12.14 0.95
N PRO A 447 -18.70 12.18 0.60
CA PRO A 447 -19.45 13.43 0.50
C PRO A 447 -19.57 14.26 1.80
N LYS A 448 -19.13 13.73 2.96
CA LYS A 448 -19.40 14.30 4.29
C LYS A 448 -18.18 14.89 5.01
N LEU A 449 -16.98 14.88 4.43
CA LEU A 449 -15.73 15.19 5.17
C LEU A 449 -15.19 16.61 4.89
N PRO A 450 -14.83 17.38 5.94
CA PRO A 450 -14.20 18.70 5.77
C PRO A 450 -12.72 18.58 5.37
N SER A 451 -12.23 19.53 4.58
CA SER A 451 -10.80 19.63 4.18
C SER A 451 -9.91 20.11 5.33
N ALA A 452 -8.67 19.62 5.39
CA ALA A 452 -7.67 20.06 6.35
C ALA A 452 -6.93 21.35 5.89
N PRO A 453 -6.36 22.13 6.83
CA PRO A 453 -5.44 23.20 6.47
C PRO A 453 -4.18 22.61 5.80
N ARG A 454 -3.68 23.30 4.77
CA ARG A 454 -2.53 22.86 3.97
C ARG A 454 -1.25 22.90 4.81
N SER A 455 -0.42 21.87 4.69
CA SER A 455 0.91 21.90 5.32
C SER A 455 1.80 22.91 4.58
N ALA A 456 2.64 23.62 5.32
CA ALA A 456 3.59 24.55 4.74
C ALA A 456 4.72 23.78 4.04
N ALA A 457 5.11 24.23 2.85
CA ALA A 457 6.28 23.70 2.17
C ALA A 457 7.51 23.88 3.08
N THR A 458 8.18 22.77 3.41
CA THR A 458 9.47 22.75 4.10
C THR A 458 10.51 22.19 3.13
N ALA A 459 11.65 22.86 3.02
CA ALA A 459 12.72 22.43 2.12
C ALA A 459 13.21 21.03 2.51
N ALA A 460 13.47 20.18 1.51
CA ALA A 460 14.02 18.85 1.75
C ALA A 460 15.42 18.94 2.37
N SER A 461 15.74 18.01 3.27
CA SER A 461 17.09 17.88 3.80
C SER A 461 17.98 17.19 2.76
N GLU A 462 18.92 17.94 2.19
CA GLU A 462 19.85 17.43 1.17
C GLU A 462 21.16 16.96 1.81
N LEU A 463 21.60 15.73 1.51
CA LEU A 463 22.93 15.24 1.88
C LEU A 463 23.95 15.64 0.82
N VAL A 464 24.97 16.40 1.23
CA VAL A 464 26.11 16.76 0.39
C VAL A 464 27.25 15.78 0.65
N ARG A 465 27.78 15.17 -0.41
CA ARG A 465 28.92 14.25 -0.34
C ARG A 465 30.21 14.89 -0.80
N PHE A 466 31.27 14.75 -0.02
CA PHE A 466 32.61 15.20 -0.38
C PHE A 466 33.67 14.21 0.12
N ALA A 467 34.81 14.18 -0.57
CA ALA A 467 35.92 13.33 -0.18
C ALA A 467 36.70 13.98 0.95
N VAL A 468 36.93 13.23 2.03
CA VAL A 468 37.81 13.60 3.13
C VAL A 468 38.88 12.53 3.31
N GLU A 469 40.02 12.90 3.88
CA GLU A 469 41.03 11.93 4.30
C GLU A 469 40.85 11.63 5.79
N LEU A 470 40.59 10.36 6.13
CA LEU A 470 40.58 9.86 7.51
C LEU A 470 41.66 8.78 7.62
N ASP A 471 42.60 8.94 8.55
CA ASP A 471 43.73 8.03 8.76
C ASP A 471 44.52 7.69 7.47
N GLY A 472 44.75 8.69 6.62
CA GLY A 472 45.48 8.52 5.34
C GLY A 472 44.67 7.81 4.25
N ARG A 473 43.38 7.55 4.47
CA ARG A 473 42.47 6.95 3.48
C ARG A 473 41.44 7.97 3.03
N ARG A 474 41.32 8.11 1.71
CA ARG A 474 40.24 8.88 1.10
C ARG A 474 38.92 8.16 1.33
N VAL A 475 38.02 8.78 2.07
CA VAL A 475 36.66 8.30 2.33
C VAL A 475 35.64 9.34 1.87
N MET A 476 34.44 8.88 1.48
CA MET A 476 33.34 9.78 1.14
C MET A 476 32.52 10.05 2.39
N LEU A 477 32.45 11.33 2.80
CA LEU A 477 31.62 11.78 3.89
C LEU A 477 30.35 12.43 3.32
N GLY A 478 29.17 12.01 3.80
CA GLY A 478 27.90 12.66 3.54
C GLY A 478 27.48 13.49 4.76
N LEU A 479 27.27 14.79 4.58
CA LEU A 479 26.77 15.68 5.63
C LEU A 479 25.47 16.35 5.19
N PRO A 480 24.50 16.55 6.11
CA PRO A 480 23.35 17.41 5.83
C PRO A 480 23.81 18.82 5.44
N ALA A 481 23.21 19.38 4.38
CA ALA A 481 23.57 20.71 3.87
C ALA A 481 23.54 21.79 4.96
N GLU A 482 22.59 21.72 5.89
CA GLU A 482 22.47 22.65 7.01
C GLU A 482 23.69 22.65 7.95
N MET A 483 24.34 21.49 8.11
CA MET A 483 25.53 21.36 8.96
C MET A 483 26.73 22.06 8.33
N LEU A 484 26.86 21.98 6.99
CA LEU A 484 27.90 22.71 6.25
C LEU A 484 27.73 24.22 6.37
N THR A 485 26.50 24.71 6.30
CA THR A 485 26.20 26.14 6.50
C THR A 485 26.62 26.61 7.90
N ARG A 486 26.40 25.78 8.94
CA ARG A 486 26.82 26.08 10.31
C ARG A 486 28.31 25.96 10.56
N LEU A 487 29.03 25.15 9.78
CA LEU A 487 30.50 25.03 9.85
C LEU A 487 31.20 26.15 9.06
N GLY A 488 30.55 26.68 8.02
CA GLY A 488 31.06 27.79 7.21
C GLY A 488 30.98 29.17 7.89
N THR A 489 30.20 29.33 8.97
CA THR A 489 29.96 30.63 9.63
C THR A 489 31.07 31.10 10.58
N ASN A 490 32.27 30.51 10.54
CA ASN A 490 33.48 31.10 11.15
C ASN A 490 34.35 31.91 10.15
N ALA A 491 33.84 32.19 8.95
CA ALA A 491 34.37 33.24 8.08
C ALA A 491 33.23 34.21 7.67
N SER A 492 33.34 35.45 8.12
CA SER A 492 32.45 36.60 7.88
C SER A 492 31.00 36.50 8.40
N SER A 493 30.82 36.97 9.62
CA SER A 493 29.58 37.62 10.06
C SER A 493 29.42 38.98 9.35
N ASP A 494 28.57 39.04 8.33
CA ASP A 494 27.74 40.19 7.92
C ASP A 494 27.24 39.99 6.48
N ALA A 495 26.18 39.19 6.32
CA ALA A 495 25.21 39.26 5.19
C ALA A 495 24.22 38.08 5.27
N ALA A 496 23.36 38.06 6.30
CA ALA A 496 22.19 37.17 6.31
C ALA A 496 21.11 37.74 7.25
N GLN A 497 20.78 39.02 7.08
CA GLN A 497 19.58 39.64 7.62
C GLN A 497 19.04 40.60 6.56
N ASP A 498 18.52 40.02 5.47
CA ASP A 498 17.44 40.61 4.67
C ASP A 498 17.05 39.60 3.59
N ALA A 499 16.27 38.59 3.98
CA ALA A 499 15.27 38.04 3.08
C ALA A 499 13.94 38.52 3.67
N ALA A 500 13.58 39.73 3.28
CA ALA A 500 12.27 40.29 3.51
C ALA A 500 11.21 39.26 3.11
N ARG A 501 10.17 39.14 3.94
CA ARG A 501 8.92 38.49 3.57
C ARG A 501 8.31 39.25 2.39
N GLU A 502 8.72 38.90 1.18
CA GLU A 502 7.88 39.09 0.01
C GLU A 502 6.73 38.11 0.15
N THR A 503 5.55 38.62 0.48
CA THR A 503 4.30 37.93 0.11
C THR A 503 4.37 37.66 -1.38
N PRO A 504 4.32 36.40 -1.85
CA PRO A 504 4.28 36.15 -3.27
C PRO A 504 3.05 36.89 -3.82
N GLU A 505 3.21 37.76 -4.81
CA GLU A 505 2.10 38.16 -5.65
C GLU A 505 1.56 36.87 -6.28
N THR A 506 0.46 36.36 -5.75
CA THR A 506 -0.23 35.21 -6.31
C THR A 506 -0.83 35.64 -7.65
N ASP A 507 -0.14 35.34 -8.75
CA ASP A 507 -0.71 35.48 -10.09
C ASP A 507 -1.91 34.50 -10.18
N PRO A 508 -3.16 35.02 -10.23
CA PRO A 508 -4.35 34.18 -10.18
C PRO A 508 -4.54 33.34 -11.46
N THR A 509 -3.69 33.51 -12.46
CA THR A 509 -3.70 32.71 -13.68
C THR A 509 -2.89 31.43 -13.54
N LEU A 510 -1.97 31.34 -12.56
CA LEU A 510 -1.15 30.16 -12.37
C LEU A 510 -2.00 29.00 -11.86
N LEU A 511 -1.89 27.87 -12.55
CA LEU A 511 -2.31 26.58 -12.05
C LEU A 511 -1.10 25.95 -11.35
N GLU A 512 -1.19 25.83 -10.03
CA GLU A 512 -0.11 25.33 -9.19
C GLU A 512 -0.27 23.83 -8.87
N ALA A 513 0.84 23.15 -8.66
CA ALA A 513 0.86 21.74 -8.26
C ALA A 513 0.22 21.56 -6.86
N PRO A 514 -0.87 20.80 -6.72
CA PRO A 514 -1.51 20.57 -5.43
C PRO A 514 -0.62 19.78 -4.45
N VAL A 515 0.32 18.99 -4.97
CA VAL A 515 1.23 18.09 -4.24
C VAL A 515 2.61 18.10 -4.92
N ALA A 516 3.68 17.91 -4.15
CA ALA A 516 5.01 17.66 -4.71
C ALA A 516 5.07 16.25 -5.30
N GLY A 517 5.42 16.11 -6.58
CA GLY A 517 5.34 14.84 -7.30
C GLY A 517 5.79 14.94 -8.75
N THR A 518 5.52 13.93 -9.55
CA THR A 518 5.86 13.90 -10.98
C THR A 518 4.62 14.11 -11.84
N LEU A 519 4.70 14.97 -12.86
CA LEU A 519 3.63 15.14 -13.85
C LEU A 519 3.60 13.92 -14.78
N VAL A 520 2.70 12.97 -14.52
CA VAL A 520 2.65 11.72 -15.29
C VAL A 520 1.85 11.86 -16.58
N ARG A 521 0.84 12.74 -16.61
CA ARG A 521 -0.01 12.93 -17.79
C ARG A 521 -0.66 14.31 -17.85
N ARG A 522 -0.67 14.90 -19.03
CA ARG A 522 -1.53 16.02 -19.42
C ARG A 522 -2.83 15.44 -19.99
N LEU A 523 -3.96 15.86 -19.45
CA LEU A 523 -5.28 15.40 -19.88
C LEU A 523 -5.86 16.23 -21.02
N ILE A 524 -5.24 17.37 -21.30
CA ILE A 524 -5.63 18.33 -22.33
C ILE A 524 -4.41 18.81 -23.10
N ASP A 525 -4.62 19.17 -24.35
CA ASP A 525 -3.59 19.70 -25.24
C ASP A 525 -3.23 21.16 -24.89
N GLU A 526 -2.05 21.59 -25.32
CA GLU A 526 -1.63 23.00 -25.29
C GLU A 526 -2.65 23.87 -26.03
N GLY A 527 -3.10 24.96 -25.39
CA GLY A 527 -4.07 25.87 -25.97
C GLY A 527 -5.53 25.40 -25.91
N ALA A 528 -5.85 24.33 -25.18
CA ALA A 528 -7.23 23.89 -24.97
C ALA A 528 -8.00 24.83 -24.02
N SER A 529 -9.25 25.16 -24.37
CA SER A 529 -10.18 25.87 -23.48
C SER A 529 -10.72 24.91 -22.41
N VAL A 530 -10.72 25.35 -21.16
CA VAL A 530 -11.22 24.62 -19.99
C VAL A 530 -12.22 25.45 -19.20
N THR A 531 -13.12 24.77 -18.50
CA THR A 531 -13.97 25.38 -17.47
C THR A 531 -13.49 24.96 -16.09
N THR A 532 -13.84 25.76 -15.09
CA THR A 532 -13.55 25.50 -13.68
C THR A 532 -14.02 24.10 -13.29
N GLY A 533 -13.12 23.30 -12.70
CA GLY A 533 -13.34 21.91 -12.34
C GLY A 533 -12.98 20.88 -13.42
N THR A 534 -12.65 21.31 -14.65
CA THR A 534 -12.18 20.40 -15.70
C THR A 534 -10.85 19.76 -15.30
N PRO A 535 -10.71 18.42 -15.32
CA PRO A 535 -9.42 17.76 -15.11
C PRO A 535 -8.42 18.12 -16.21
N VAL A 536 -7.25 18.61 -15.83
CA VAL A 536 -6.22 19.12 -16.76
C VAL A 536 -4.94 18.31 -16.73
N ALA A 537 -4.54 17.77 -15.58
CA ALA A 537 -3.32 16.98 -15.42
C ALA A 537 -3.49 15.86 -14.39
N VAL A 538 -2.56 14.92 -14.41
CA VAL A 538 -2.38 13.89 -13.37
C VAL A 538 -0.96 14.00 -12.82
N LEU A 539 -0.84 14.20 -11.51
CA LEU A 539 0.41 14.13 -10.76
C LEU A 539 0.48 12.80 -10.02
N GLU A 540 1.65 12.17 -10.00
CA GLU A 540 1.94 11.02 -9.13
C GLU A 540 2.83 11.46 -7.96
N ALA A 541 2.36 11.22 -6.75
CA ALA A 541 3.12 11.45 -5.52
C ALA A 541 2.79 10.34 -4.51
N MET A 542 3.79 9.86 -3.76
CA MET A 542 3.57 8.84 -2.71
C MET A 542 2.82 7.60 -3.22
N LYS A 543 3.09 7.17 -4.46
CA LYS A 543 2.41 6.06 -5.20
C LYS A 543 0.93 6.30 -5.49
N MET A 544 0.46 7.55 -5.43
CA MET A 544 -0.93 7.93 -5.67
C MET A 544 -1.03 8.92 -6.82
N GLU A 545 -1.91 8.61 -7.78
CA GLU A 545 -2.30 9.55 -8.82
C GLU A 545 -3.34 10.55 -8.30
N THR A 546 -3.06 11.83 -8.50
CA THR A 546 -3.91 12.96 -8.17
C THR A 546 -4.25 13.73 -9.44
N GLN A 547 -5.55 13.90 -9.70
CA GLN A 547 -6.00 14.79 -10.78
C GLN A 547 -5.90 16.24 -10.34
N VAL A 548 -5.24 17.05 -11.16
CA VAL A 548 -5.27 18.51 -11.06
C VAL A 548 -6.43 19.01 -11.91
N VAL A 549 -7.26 19.88 -11.33
CA VAL A 549 -8.42 20.47 -12.00
C VAL A 549 -8.19 21.96 -12.25
N ALA A 550 -8.77 22.49 -13.33
CA ALA A 550 -8.76 23.90 -13.62
C ALA A 550 -9.44 24.68 -12.49
N HIS A 551 -8.76 25.67 -11.92
CA HIS A 551 -9.30 26.55 -10.87
C HIS A 551 -10.13 27.71 -11.42
N ARG A 552 -10.11 27.90 -12.74
CA ARG A 552 -10.81 28.96 -13.46
C ARG A 552 -11.07 28.56 -14.91
N ASP A 553 -11.95 29.30 -15.56
CA ASP A 553 -12.19 29.19 -16.99
C ASP A 553 -11.05 29.90 -17.76
N GLY A 554 -10.69 29.35 -18.92
CA GLY A 554 -9.69 29.95 -19.81
C GLY A 554 -8.96 28.95 -20.70
N VAL A 555 -7.85 29.38 -21.27
CA VAL A 555 -6.99 28.59 -22.17
C VAL A 555 -5.73 28.16 -21.44
N VAL A 556 -5.39 26.88 -21.52
CA VAL A 556 -4.25 26.30 -20.82
C VAL A 556 -2.96 26.46 -21.61
N GLN A 557 -1.92 26.94 -20.94
CA GLN A 557 -0.54 27.01 -21.43
C GLN A 557 0.39 26.27 -20.46
N TRP A 558 1.01 25.18 -20.91
CA TRP A 558 1.84 24.34 -20.04
C TRP A 558 3.19 24.98 -19.71
N ARG A 559 3.65 24.78 -18.47
CA ARG A 559 4.99 25.21 -18.01
C ARG A 559 5.95 24.06 -17.69
N VAL A 560 5.42 22.85 -17.58
CA VAL A 560 6.12 21.65 -17.10
C VAL A 560 5.78 20.48 -18.02
N ASP A 561 6.78 19.72 -18.45
CA ASP A 561 6.61 18.55 -19.33
C ASP A 561 6.22 17.27 -18.60
N GLU A 562 5.58 16.33 -19.31
CA GLU A 562 5.30 15.01 -18.76
C GLU A 562 6.63 14.30 -18.39
N GLY A 563 6.67 13.69 -17.21
CA GLY A 563 7.85 13.08 -16.61
C GLY A 563 8.67 14.01 -15.71
N GLU A 564 8.37 15.31 -15.68
CA GLU A 564 9.09 16.27 -14.84
C GLU A 564 8.57 16.26 -13.38
N THR A 565 9.50 16.35 -12.42
CA THR A 565 9.20 16.43 -10.99
C THR A 565 8.99 17.89 -10.58
N VAL A 566 7.87 18.16 -9.92
CA VAL A 566 7.47 19.49 -9.44
C VAL A 566 7.38 19.54 -7.93
N ALA A 567 7.76 20.68 -7.35
CA ALA A 567 7.56 20.96 -5.94
C ALA A 567 6.10 21.33 -5.65
N LEU A 568 5.72 21.27 -4.37
CA LEU A 568 4.43 21.78 -3.91
C LEU A 568 4.31 23.27 -4.29
N ASP A 569 3.14 23.65 -4.81
CA ASP A 569 2.81 25.01 -5.25
C ASP A 569 3.65 25.54 -6.43
N ALA A 570 4.45 24.69 -7.09
CA ALA A 570 5.13 25.06 -8.32
C ALA A 570 4.10 25.26 -9.47
N PRO A 571 4.23 26.31 -10.29
CA PRO A 571 3.31 26.55 -11.40
C PRO A 571 3.50 25.50 -12.50
N ILE A 572 2.48 24.68 -12.75
CA ILE A 572 2.50 23.64 -13.78
C ILE A 572 1.92 24.11 -15.11
N ALA A 573 1.00 25.08 -15.07
CA ALA A 573 0.40 25.70 -16.24
C ALA A 573 -0.08 27.12 -15.92
N VAL A 574 -0.46 27.86 -16.96
CA VAL A 574 -1.19 29.13 -16.88
C VAL A 574 -2.57 28.90 -17.49
N ILE A 575 -3.63 29.35 -16.82
CA ILE A 575 -4.98 29.41 -17.37
C ILE A 575 -5.30 30.88 -17.65
N ALA A 576 -5.03 31.30 -18.88
CA ALA A 576 -5.26 32.67 -19.33
C ALA A 576 -6.71 32.86 -19.76
N ALA A 577 -7.26 34.06 -19.59
CA ALA A 577 -8.57 34.39 -20.18
C ALA A 577 -8.49 34.29 -21.72
N GLU A 578 -9.57 33.85 -22.35
CA GLU A 578 -9.71 33.82 -23.83
C GLU A 578 -9.54 35.21 -24.47
#